data_AF-A0A135LU32-F1
#
_entry.id   AF-A0A135LU32-F1
#
_cell.length_a   1.000
_cell.length_b   1.000
_cell.length_c   1.000
_cell.angle_alpha   90.00
_cell.angle_beta   90.00
_cell.angle_gamma   90.00
#
_symmetry.space_group_name_H-M   'P 1'
#
loop_
_entity.id
_entity.type
_entity.pdbx_description
1 polymer ?
#
loop_
_entity_poly.entity_id
_entity_poly.type
_entity_poly.pdbx_seq_one_letter_code
_entity_poly.pdbx_strand_id
1 'polypeptide(L)'
;MTERLPIQTQHCRFCNHLLLATTRNIDTLPRRSGEGKDKALILPLERKNSTDGDIEAELEEEAKTTETSSRKRHVSNHTTLLLATTIPDRRATLIRREDGIEKRLLLRCGRCKVVVGYYLDRVHWGSGDRVGKEDEERPPAVYLLPGAVVETEKLGGEGVGEKEWREWAV
;
A
#
# COMPACT_ATOMS: atom_id res chain seq x y z
N MET A 1 -19.44 -6.58 21.20
CA MET A 1 -19.77 -6.48 19.76
C MET A 1 -18.58 -5.84 19.08
N THR A 2 -17.87 -6.56 18.21
CA THR A 2 -16.80 -5.98 17.40
C THR A 2 -17.44 -5.11 16.32
N GLU A 3 -17.23 -3.81 16.41
CA GLU A 3 -17.75 -2.85 15.43
C GLU A 3 -17.03 -3.05 14.10
N ARG A 4 -17.81 -3.29 13.03
CA ARG A 4 -17.25 -3.52 11.68
C ARG A 4 -16.83 -2.18 11.08
N LEU A 5 -15.59 -2.09 10.63
CA LEU A 5 -15.11 -0.88 9.94
C LEU A 5 -15.78 -0.72 8.57
N PRO A 6 -16.19 0.50 8.17
CA PRO A 6 -16.78 0.75 6.86
C PRO A 6 -15.76 0.52 5.74
N ILE A 7 -16.24 -0.01 4.61
CA ILE A 7 -15.41 -0.23 3.41
C ILE A 7 -15.53 0.99 2.50
N GLN A 8 -14.40 1.64 2.24
CA GLN A 8 -14.27 2.68 1.24
C GLN A 8 -13.75 2.10 -0.07
N THR A 9 -14.34 2.55 -1.18
CA THR A 9 -13.98 2.12 -2.53
C THR A 9 -13.36 3.26 -3.29
N GLN A 10 -12.32 2.96 -4.07
CA GLN A 10 -11.50 3.96 -4.74
C GLN A 10 -11.33 3.62 -6.20
N HIS A 11 -11.54 4.63 -7.03
CA HIS A 11 -11.60 4.53 -8.47
C HIS A 11 -10.40 5.22 -9.10
N CYS A 12 -10.01 4.76 -10.28
CA CYS A 12 -9.04 5.43 -11.12
C CYS A 12 -9.56 6.82 -11.48
N ARG A 13 -8.82 7.87 -11.11
CA ARG A 13 -9.23 9.26 -11.37
C ARG A 13 -9.44 9.59 -12.85
N PHE A 14 -8.85 8.81 -13.74
CA PHE A 14 -8.85 9.03 -15.19
C PHE A 14 -9.99 8.34 -15.94
N CYS A 15 -10.49 7.22 -15.42
CA CYS A 15 -11.49 6.41 -16.14
C CYS A 15 -12.58 5.83 -15.24
N ASN A 16 -12.63 6.27 -13.98
CA ASN A 16 -13.59 5.86 -12.94
C ASN A 16 -13.64 4.34 -12.70
N HIS A 17 -12.60 3.60 -13.08
CA HIS A 17 -12.54 2.15 -12.87
C HIS A 17 -12.18 1.82 -11.42
N LEU A 18 -12.93 0.92 -10.77
CA LEU A 18 -12.69 0.54 -9.38
C LEU A 18 -11.31 -0.13 -9.22
N LEU A 19 -10.40 0.48 -8.46
CA LEU A 19 -9.02 0.00 -8.32
C LEU A 19 -8.79 -0.77 -7.02
N LEU A 20 -9.33 -0.28 -5.91
CA LEU A 20 -9.13 -0.89 -4.60
C LEU A 20 -10.31 -0.64 -3.67
N ALA A 21 -10.45 -1.51 -2.68
CA ALA A 21 -11.36 -1.36 -1.55
C ALA A 21 -10.54 -1.46 -0.25
N THR A 22 -10.77 -0.56 0.70
CA THR A 22 -10.03 -0.53 1.97
C THR A 22 -10.92 -0.02 3.09
N THR A 23 -10.67 -0.47 4.32
CA THR A 23 -11.30 0.12 5.50
C THR A 23 -10.46 1.25 6.12
N ARG A 24 -9.38 1.68 5.45
CA ARG A 24 -8.54 2.81 5.86
C ARG A 24 -9.02 4.08 5.20
N ASN A 25 -9.01 5.18 5.95
CA ASN A 25 -9.15 6.51 5.35
C ASN A 25 -7.84 6.88 4.61
N ILE A 26 -7.91 6.95 3.28
CA ILE A 26 -6.74 7.21 2.43
C ILE A 26 -6.13 8.59 2.66
N ASP A 27 -6.95 9.60 2.96
CA ASP A 27 -6.50 10.97 3.14
C ASP A 27 -5.61 11.12 4.40
N THR A 28 -5.74 10.19 5.36
CA THR A 28 -4.94 10.14 6.60
C THR A 28 -3.66 9.33 6.48
N LEU A 29 -3.41 8.70 5.33
CA LEU A 29 -2.23 7.86 5.17
C LEU A 29 -0.94 8.70 5.11
N PRO A 30 0.16 8.19 5.68
CA PRO A 30 1.44 8.87 5.58
C PRO A 30 1.86 8.96 4.11
N ARG A 31 2.47 10.09 3.76
CA ARG A 31 3.03 10.33 2.43
C ARG A 31 4.55 10.17 2.46
N ARG A 32 5.13 9.71 1.35
CA ARG A 32 6.59 9.71 1.19
C ARG A 32 7.13 11.14 1.24
N SER A 33 8.06 11.39 2.14
CA SER A 33 8.71 12.70 2.35
C SER A 33 10.22 12.65 2.07
N GLY A 34 10.78 13.78 1.66
CA GLY A 34 12.18 13.98 1.27
C GLY A 34 12.31 14.68 -0.08
N GLU A 35 13.44 15.33 -0.32
CA GLU A 35 13.74 15.96 -1.62
C GLU A 35 13.71 14.91 -2.74
N GLY A 36 13.14 15.27 -3.89
CA GLY A 36 13.02 14.39 -5.04
C GLY A 36 12.04 13.22 -4.89
N LYS A 37 11.18 13.21 -3.85
CA LYS A 37 10.11 12.20 -3.70
C LYS A 37 8.77 12.69 -4.22
N ASP A 38 7.98 11.73 -4.67
CA ASP A 38 6.70 11.85 -5.37
C ASP A 38 5.48 12.03 -4.45
N LYS A 39 5.69 12.28 -3.15
CA LYS A 39 4.62 12.44 -2.15
C LYS A 39 3.57 11.30 -2.15
N ALA A 40 3.95 10.10 -2.62
CA ALA A 40 3.05 8.97 -2.73
C ALA A 40 2.47 8.56 -1.38
N LEU A 41 1.17 8.24 -1.36
CA LEU A 41 0.46 7.73 -0.19
C LEU A 41 0.93 6.30 0.08
N ILE A 42 1.35 6.03 1.31
CA ILE A 42 1.84 4.72 1.73
C ILE A 42 0.64 3.94 2.26
N LEU A 43 0.13 3.01 1.45
CA LEU A 43 -0.99 2.14 1.79
C LEU A 43 -0.46 0.77 2.26
N PRO A 44 -0.49 0.46 3.57
CA PRO A 44 -0.03 -0.83 4.07
C PRO A 44 -0.91 -1.97 3.54
N LEU A 45 -0.27 -3.02 3.07
CA LEU A 45 -0.92 -4.28 2.74
C LEU A 45 -0.78 -5.21 3.95
N GLU A 46 -1.91 -5.65 4.49
CA GLU A 46 -1.88 -6.62 5.57
C GLU A 46 -1.29 -7.93 5.05
N ARG A 47 -0.31 -8.45 5.79
CA ARG A 47 0.14 -9.83 5.59
C ARG A 47 -1.03 -10.69 6.04
N LYS A 48 -1.55 -11.55 5.15
CA LYS A 48 -2.43 -12.63 5.61
C LYS A 48 -1.64 -13.38 6.68
N ASN A 49 -2.06 -13.30 7.94
CA ASN A 49 -1.64 -14.29 8.89
C ASN A 49 -2.12 -15.61 8.30
N SER A 50 -1.17 -16.45 7.89
CA SER A 50 -1.43 -17.87 7.73
C SER A 50 -2.11 -18.35 9.03
N THR A 51 -3.15 -19.16 8.85
CA THR A 51 -3.92 -19.91 9.86
C THR A 51 -4.88 -19.13 10.77
N ASP A 52 -6.19 -19.23 10.44
CA ASP A 52 -7.35 -19.10 11.35
C ASP A 52 -7.35 -20.12 12.52
N GLY A 53 -6.20 -20.75 12.82
CA GLY A 53 -6.05 -21.80 13.84
C GLY A 53 -5.17 -21.43 15.03
N ASP A 54 -4.50 -20.27 15.02
CA ASP A 54 -3.47 -19.94 16.02
C ASP A 54 -3.93 -18.90 17.06
N ILE A 55 -5.19 -18.44 17.02
CA ILE A 55 -5.72 -17.48 18.01
C ILE A 55 -5.88 -18.13 19.40
N GLU A 56 -6.11 -19.45 19.45
CA GLU A 56 -6.23 -20.16 20.74
C GLU A 56 -4.86 -20.42 21.40
N ALA A 57 -3.77 -20.49 20.63
CA ALA A 57 -2.43 -20.75 21.18
C ALA A 57 -1.74 -19.50 21.74
N GLU A 58 -2.06 -18.30 21.24
CA GLU A 58 -1.45 -17.05 21.71
C GLU A 58 -2.00 -16.56 23.06
N LEU A 59 -3.18 -17.04 23.50
CA LEU A 59 -3.77 -16.66 24.78
C LEU A 59 -3.26 -17.49 25.98
N GLU A 60 -2.65 -18.65 25.74
CA GLU A 60 -2.12 -19.53 26.82
C GLU A 60 -0.64 -19.25 27.15
N GLU A 61 0.11 -18.62 26.24
CA GLU A 61 1.54 -18.30 26.40
C GLU A 61 1.79 -16.90 27.03
N GLU A 62 0.76 -16.08 27.28
CA GLU A 62 0.92 -14.79 27.99
C GLU A 62 1.20 -14.93 29.51
N ALA A 63 1.18 -16.16 30.05
CA ALA A 63 1.41 -16.39 31.47
C ALA A 63 2.88 -16.65 31.89
N LYS A 64 3.85 -16.60 30.96
CA LYS A 64 5.26 -16.82 31.33
C LYS A 64 6.24 -15.98 30.53
N THR A 65 7.04 -15.21 31.28
CA THR A 65 8.37 -14.66 30.94
C THR A 65 8.45 -13.30 30.23
N THR A 66 8.49 -12.28 31.09
CA THR A 66 9.45 -11.15 31.16
C THR A 66 10.39 -10.84 29.99
N GLU A 67 10.24 -9.61 29.48
CA GLU A 67 11.28 -8.65 29.08
C GLU A 67 12.44 -9.13 28.20
N THR A 68 12.25 -9.12 26.88
CA THR A 68 13.23 -8.50 25.97
C THR A 68 12.55 -8.04 24.67
N SER A 69 12.77 -6.78 24.31
CA SER A 69 12.22 -6.01 23.18
C SER A 69 11.91 -6.81 21.89
N SER A 70 10.71 -7.37 21.81
CA SER A 70 10.15 -7.98 20.61
C SER A 70 9.22 -6.98 19.93
N ARG A 71 9.43 -6.74 18.63
CA ARG A 71 8.56 -5.90 17.79
C ARG A 71 7.15 -6.48 17.85
N LYS A 72 6.27 -5.90 18.69
CA LYS A 72 4.84 -6.24 18.73
C LYS A 72 4.30 -6.13 17.31
N ARG A 73 3.93 -7.26 16.71
CA ARG A 73 3.24 -7.28 15.42
C ARG A 73 1.88 -6.62 15.66
N HIS A 74 1.75 -5.37 15.25
CA HIS A 74 0.49 -4.65 15.40
C HIS A 74 -0.53 -5.32 14.46
N VAL A 75 -1.42 -6.13 15.03
CA VAL A 75 -2.56 -6.68 14.31
C VAL A 75 -3.45 -5.47 13.99
N SER A 76 -3.45 -5.10 12.71
CA SER A 76 -4.28 -4.04 12.18
C SER A 76 -5.63 -4.65 11.84
N ASN A 77 -6.73 -3.99 12.19
CA ASN A 77 -8.09 -4.42 11.84
C ASN A 77 -8.50 -3.97 10.42
N HIS A 78 -7.54 -3.52 9.59
CA HIS A 78 -7.82 -2.76 8.37
C HIS A 78 -7.53 -3.54 7.09
N THR A 79 -8.54 -4.20 6.56
CA THR A 79 -8.42 -4.92 5.29
C THR A 79 -8.25 -3.97 4.09
N THR A 80 -7.39 -4.36 3.15
CA THR A 80 -7.20 -3.70 1.85
C THR A 80 -7.15 -4.72 0.72
N LEU A 81 -8.02 -4.56 -0.27
CA LEU A 81 -8.13 -5.40 -1.45
C LEU A 81 -7.80 -4.58 -2.70
N LEU A 82 -6.85 -5.06 -3.49
CA LEU A 82 -6.55 -4.52 -4.81
C LEU A 82 -7.40 -5.29 -5.81
N LEU A 83 -8.25 -4.59 -6.56
CA LEU A 83 -9.32 -5.19 -7.37
C LEU A 83 -8.98 -5.18 -8.86
N ALA A 84 -8.85 -4.00 -9.46
CA ALA A 84 -8.58 -3.85 -10.89
C ALA A 84 -7.35 -2.97 -11.17
N THR A 85 -6.34 -3.12 -10.32
CA THR A 85 -4.98 -2.74 -10.69
C THR A 85 -4.40 -3.88 -11.53
N THR A 86 -3.72 -3.58 -12.64
CA THR A 86 -3.02 -4.62 -13.39
C THR A 86 -1.98 -5.26 -12.49
N ILE A 87 -1.67 -6.53 -12.77
CA ILE A 87 -0.43 -7.15 -12.27
C ILE A 87 0.70 -6.12 -12.43
N PRO A 88 1.51 -5.84 -11.39
CA PRO A 88 2.60 -4.88 -11.49
C PRO A 88 3.49 -5.18 -12.70
N ASP A 89 4.05 -4.13 -13.29
CA ASP A 89 4.89 -4.24 -14.49
C ASP A 89 5.97 -5.31 -14.26
N ARG A 90 6.11 -6.26 -15.20
CA ARG A 90 7.11 -7.35 -15.10
C ARG A 90 8.54 -6.82 -15.00
N ARG A 91 8.78 -5.63 -15.56
CA ARG A 91 10.07 -4.96 -15.55
C ARG A 91 10.03 -3.80 -14.56
N ALA A 92 10.97 -3.79 -13.62
CA ALA A 92 11.13 -2.67 -12.73
C ALA A 92 11.63 -1.42 -13.47
N THR A 93 11.10 -0.27 -13.09
CA THR A 93 11.59 1.05 -13.45
C THR A 93 12.67 1.47 -12.45
N LEU A 94 13.84 1.88 -12.96
CA LEU A 94 14.94 2.39 -12.14
C LEU A 94 14.91 3.91 -12.18
N ILE A 95 14.78 4.53 -11.00
CA ILE A 95 14.88 5.98 -10.84
C ILE A 95 16.25 6.29 -10.28
N ARG A 96 17.04 7.06 -11.03
CA ARG A 96 18.30 7.63 -10.54
C ARG A 96 17.99 8.88 -9.72
N ARG A 97 18.60 8.96 -8.54
CA ARG A 97 18.50 10.08 -7.60
C ARG A 97 19.90 10.47 -7.15
N GLU A 98 19.98 11.60 -6.45
CA GLU A 98 21.22 12.07 -5.83
C GLU A 98 21.70 11.14 -4.71
N ASP A 99 20.76 10.49 -4.01
CA ASP A 99 21.02 9.53 -2.93
C ASP A 99 21.20 8.08 -3.42
N GLY A 100 21.10 7.83 -4.73
CA GLY A 100 21.33 6.52 -5.33
C GLY A 100 20.29 6.10 -6.36
N ILE A 101 19.92 4.81 -6.36
CA ILE A 101 18.97 4.24 -7.32
C ILE A 101 17.77 3.67 -6.56
N GLU A 102 16.56 4.09 -6.93
CA GLU A 102 15.31 3.52 -6.42
C GLU A 102 14.66 2.62 -7.49
N LYS A 103 14.42 1.36 -7.14
CA LYS A 103 13.79 0.38 -8.03
C LYS A 103 12.30 0.25 -7.72
N ARG A 104 11.46 0.44 -8.74
CA ARG A 104 9.99 0.46 -8.62
C ARG A 104 9.32 -0.52 -9.57
N LEU A 105 8.35 -1.28 -9.09
CA LEU A 105 7.43 -2.08 -9.91
C LEU A 105 6.13 -1.29 -10.07
N LEU A 106 5.89 -0.72 -11.25
CA LEU A 106 4.77 0.17 -11.48
C LEU A 106 3.44 -0.59 -11.46
N LEU A 107 2.43 0.03 -10.85
CA LEU A 107 1.07 -0.46 -10.76
C LEU A 107 0.18 0.39 -11.68
N ARG A 108 -0.57 -0.24 -12.59
CA ARG A 108 -1.40 0.48 -13.57
C ARG A 108 -2.88 0.18 -13.38
N CYS A 109 -3.73 1.07 -13.87
CA CYS A 109 -5.16 0.81 -13.95
C CYS A 109 -5.44 -0.32 -14.95
N GLY A 110 -6.26 -1.30 -14.55
CA GLY A 110 -6.72 -2.43 -15.39
C GLY A 110 -7.35 -2.01 -16.72
N ARG A 111 -8.06 -0.88 -16.72
CA ARG A 111 -8.79 -0.33 -17.86
C ARG A 111 -7.94 0.61 -18.73
N CYS A 112 -7.53 1.76 -18.20
CA CYS A 112 -6.84 2.80 -18.98
C CYS A 112 -5.32 2.67 -19.02
N LYS A 113 -4.72 1.72 -18.29
CA LYS A 113 -3.27 1.47 -18.20
C LYS A 113 -2.40 2.63 -17.69
N VAL A 114 -3.02 3.73 -17.25
CA VAL A 114 -2.34 4.82 -16.54
C VAL A 114 -1.70 4.28 -15.26
N VAL A 115 -0.48 4.76 -14.94
CA VAL A 115 0.22 4.40 -13.70
C VAL A 115 -0.49 5.06 -12.53
N VAL A 116 -0.88 4.25 -11.54
CA VAL A 116 -1.63 4.71 -10.36
C VAL A 116 -0.86 4.55 -9.06
N GLY A 117 0.25 3.82 -9.10
CA GLY A 117 1.08 3.55 -7.94
C GLY A 117 2.26 2.69 -8.32
N TYR A 118 2.95 2.17 -7.30
CA TYR A 118 4.04 1.23 -7.47
C TYR A 118 4.30 0.45 -6.18
N TYR A 119 5.05 -0.64 -6.31
CA TYR A 119 5.78 -1.26 -5.21
C TYR A 119 7.24 -0.84 -5.29
N LEU A 120 7.90 -0.67 -4.14
CA LEU A 120 9.36 -0.65 -4.14
C LEU A 120 9.89 -2.06 -4.43
N ASP A 121 11.20 -2.25 -4.55
CA ASP A 121 11.81 -3.58 -4.60
C ASP A 121 12.10 -4.13 -3.19
N ARG A 122 12.23 -5.47 -3.06
CA ARG A 122 12.51 -6.17 -1.79
C ARG A 122 13.65 -5.58 -0.99
N VAL A 123 14.67 -5.06 -1.65
CA VAL A 123 15.82 -4.40 -1.01
C VAL A 123 15.43 -3.22 -0.10
N HIS A 124 14.25 -2.61 -0.30
CA HIS A 124 13.78 -1.49 0.51
C HIS A 124 13.07 -1.91 1.81
N TRP A 125 12.77 -3.20 2.02
CA TRP A 125 12.06 -3.65 3.21
C TRP A 125 12.51 -5.01 3.77
N GLY A 126 13.42 -5.71 3.10
CA GLY A 126 14.09 -6.89 3.65
C GLY A 126 15.24 -6.46 4.55
N SER A 127 15.23 -6.88 5.83
CA SER A 127 16.48 -6.99 6.58
C SER A 127 17.41 -7.91 5.80
N GLY A 128 18.66 -7.48 5.62
CA GLY A 128 19.68 -8.32 5.03
C GLY A 128 19.67 -9.73 5.64
N ASP A 129 19.84 -10.72 4.77
CA ASP A 129 20.33 -12.06 5.13
C ASP A 129 19.33 -13.08 5.73
N ARG A 130 18.15 -13.21 5.13
CA ARG A 130 17.33 -14.44 5.28
C ARG A 130 17.10 -15.10 3.93
N VAL A 131 18.15 -15.78 3.47
CA VAL A 131 18.06 -16.78 2.41
C VAL A 131 17.19 -17.93 2.93
N GLY A 132 16.10 -18.26 2.25
CA GLY A 132 15.32 -19.46 2.50
C GLY A 132 13.96 -19.24 3.15
N LYS A 133 13.02 -18.66 2.39
CA LYS A 133 11.62 -19.12 2.30
C LYS A 133 11.01 -18.48 1.05
N GLU A 134 10.82 -19.29 0.03
CA GLU A 134 10.19 -18.93 -1.25
C GLU A 134 8.67 -18.73 -1.14
N ASP A 135 8.18 -18.24 0.01
CA ASP A 135 6.83 -17.71 0.02
C ASP A 135 6.93 -16.33 -0.64
N GLU A 136 6.15 -16.13 -1.70
CA GLU A 136 5.94 -14.86 -2.39
C GLU A 136 5.65 -13.72 -1.39
N GLU A 137 6.68 -13.18 -0.74
CA GLU A 137 6.49 -12.18 0.31
C GLU A 137 5.97 -10.92 -0.38
N ARG A 138 4.64 -10.79 -0.35
CA ARG A 138 3.92 -9.66 -0.92
C ARG A 138 4.52 -8.40 -0.31
N PRO A 139 4.84 -7.38 -1.13
CA PRO A 139 5.37 -6.13 -0.63
C PRO A 139 4.49 -5.59 0.51
N PRO A 140 5.09 -5.06 1.59
CA PRO A 140 4.35 -4.68 2.79
C PRO A 140 3.42 -3.48 2.57
N ALA A 141 3.59 -2.73 1.48
CA ALA A 141 2.77 -1.57 1.16
C ALA A 141 2.73 -1.32 -0.36
N VAL A 142 1.62 -0.74 -0.82
CA VAL A 142 1.51 -0.07 -2.12
C VAL A 142 1.78 1.41 -1.91
N TYR A 143 2.53 2.02 -2.83
CA TYR A 143 2.71 3.45 -2.89
C TYR A 143 1.78 4.01 -3.96
N LEU A 144 0.68 4.64 -3.55
CA LEU A 144 -0.29 5.23 -4.48
C LEU A 144 0.18 6.62 -4.87
N LEU A 145 0.22 6.88 -6.19
CA LEU A 145 0.59 8.21 -6.68
C LEU A 145 -0.49 9.22 -6.29
N PRO A 146 -0.11 10.44 -5.88
CA PRO A 146 -1.07 11.50 -5.61
C PRO A 146 -1.97 11.78 -6.82
N GLY A 147 -3.24 12.09 -6.57
CA GLY A 147 -4.24 12.30 -7.61
C GLY A 147 -4.62 11.07 -8.46
N ALA A 148 -4.06 9.89 -8.22
CA ALA A 148 -4.33 8.72 -9.06
C ALA A 148 -5.66 8.01 -8.73
N VAL A 149 -6.12 8.14 -7.48
CA VAL A 149 -7.34 7.52 -6.97
C VAL A 149 -8.35 8.57 -6.53
N VAL A 150 -9.62 8.23 -6.60
CA VAL A 150 -10.74 9.05 -6.09
C VAL A 150 -11.76 8.16 -5.41
N GLU A 151 -12.27 8.60 -4.27
CA GLU A 151 -13.30 7.87 -3.53
C GLU A 151 -14.62 7.85 -4.30
N THR A 152 -15.38 6.76 -4.17
CA THR A 152 -16.68 6.58 -4.84
C THR A 152 -17.64 7.72 -4.58
N GLU A 153 -17.70 8.24 -3.35
CA GLU A 153 -18.57 9.36 -2.96
C GLU A 153 -18.19 10.67 -3.66
N LYS A 154 -16.92 10.81 -4.09
CA LYS A 154 -16.37 11.99 -4.76
C LYS A 154 -16.37 11.84 -6.30
N LEU A 155 -16.85 10.72 -6.84
CA LEU A 155 -16.96 10.54 -8.29
C LEU A 155 -17.96 11.53 -8.89
N GLY A 156 -17.58 12.17 -9.99
CA GLY A 156 -18.41 13.17 -10.66
C GLY A 156 -18.34 14.58 -10.05
N GLY A 157 -17.60 14.77 -8.95
CA GLY A 157 -17.27 16.11 -8.44
C GLY A 157 -16.24 16.85 -9.30
N GLU A 158 -16.37 18.17 -9.39
CA GLU A 158 -15.44 19.01 -10.16
C GLU A 158 -14.00 18.97 -9.60
N GLY A 159 -13.02 18.80 -10.48
CA GLY A 159 -11.66 19.33 -10.29
C GLY A 159 -10.74 18.72 -9.22
N VAL A 160 -11.14 17.69 -8.46
CA VAL A 160 -10.37 17.20 -7.29
C VAL A 160 -8.92 16.75 -7.60
N GLY A 161 -8.60 16.43 -8.87
CA GLY A 161 -7.22 16.11 -9.27
C GLY A 161 -6.47 17.28 -9.93
N GLU A 162 -7.16 18.17 -10.63
CA GLU A 162 -6.52 19.16 -11.52
C GLU A 162 -5.63 20.15 -10.76
N LYS A 163 -6.02 20.54 -9.55
CA LYS A 163 -5.17 21.34 -8.66
C LYS A 163 -3.91 20.57 -8.23
N GLU A 164 -4.04 19.30 -7.86
CA GLU A 164 -2.92 18.47 -7.38
C GLU A 164 -1.89 18.21 -8.50
N TRP A 165 -2.33 18.02 -9.76
CA TRP A 165 -1.42 17.88 -10.91
C TRP A 165 -0.71 19.20 -11.28
N ARG A 166 -1.36 20.35 -11.13
CA ARG A 166 -0.73 21.65 -11.41
C ARG A 166 0.45 21.93 -10.49
N GLU A 167 0.43 21.40 -9.27
CA GLU A 167 1.55 21.51 -8.32
C GLU A 167 2.78 20.67 -8.72
N TRP A 168 2.62 19.70 -9.63
CA TRP A 168 3.72 18.86 -10.14
C TRP A 168 4.32 19.37 -11.45
N ALA A 169 3.60 20.26 -12.14
CA ALA A 169 4.02 20.84 -13.41
C ALA A 169 4.90 22.09 -13.26
N VAL A 170 5.23 22.47 -12.01
CA VAL A 170 6.10 23.61 -11.67
C VAL A 170 7.47 23.12 -11.23
#